data_AF-A0A2D8VES3-F1
#
_entry.id   AF-A0A2D8VES3-F1
#
_cell.length_a   1.000
_cell.length_b   1.000
_cell.length_c   1.000
_cell.angle_alpha   90.00
_cell.angle_beta   90.00
_cell.angle_gamma   90.00
#
_symmetry.space_group_name_H-M   'P 1'
#
loop_
_entity.id
_entity.type
_entity.pdbx_description
1 polymer ?
#
loop_
_entity_poly.entity_id
_entity_poly.type
_entity_poly.pdbx_seq_one_letter_code
_entity_poly.pdbx_strand_id
1 'polypeptide(L)'
;WKTYRFDFVSAEDLTGLRFRPGGEVFVKSIRVYRNEAPAKLSFENALATFSQNGYPVASAVDGKLAAAGNGWAIAPQMGKAHFASFQTKRDLVFKNGSELTFTLKQEFNSGQHALGRFRLAVTDAPRPISFGVSPETSAIFAVALDKRTPQQKKKLSDTFKNTDPDRIKLTKALEQARKPLPEDPKLKQFQDKLSLARTPVPLPPRIARLRRDLELSKGQLVKKRIVGAQDLAWAIINTPAFLFNR
;
A
#
# COMPACT_ATOMS: atom_id res chain seq x y z
N TRP A 1 -32.67 -51.88 13.59
CA TRP A 1 -31.86 -51.61 12.38
C TRP A 1 -30.52 -51.05 12.81
N LYS A 2 -29.40 -51.57 12.27
CA LYS A 2 -28.05 -51.04 12.50
C LYS A 2 -27.55 -50.37 11.22
N THR A 3 -26.89 -49.22 11.36
CA THR A 3 -26.24 -48.53 10.25
C THR A 3 -24.76 -48.88 10.25
N TYR A 4 -24.25 -49.37 9.12
CA TYR A 4 -22.84 -49.65 8.92
C TYR A 4 -22.28 -48.65 7.91
N ARG A 5 -21.11 -48.08 8.19
CA ARG A 5 -20.38 -47.16 7.32
C ARG A 5 -19.02 -47.77 6.99
N PHE A 6 -18.70 -47.78 5.70
CA PHE A 6 -17.41 -48.21 5.18
C PHE A 6 -16.84 -47.06 4.36
N ASP A 7 -15.64 -46.60 4.71
CA ASP A 7 -14.88 -45.60 3.96
C ASP A 7 -13.68 -46.31 3.32
N PHE A 8 -13.48 -46.12 2.01
CA PHE A 8 -12.38 -46.72 1.26
C PHE A 8 -11.92 -45.78 0.13
N VAL A 9 -10.68 -45.95 -0.31
CA VAL A 9 -10.11 -45.28 -1.50
C VAL A 9 -9.64 -46.36 -2.45
N SER A 10 -9.96 -46.24 -3.73
CA SER A 10 -9.48 -47.14 -4.77
C SER A 10 -8.29 -46.50 -5.48
N ALA A 11 -7.22 -47.26 -5.67
CA ALA A 11 -6.06 -46.80 -6.45
C ALA A 11 -6.34 -46.80 -7.97
N GLU A 12 -7.26 -47.66 -8.39
CA GLU A 12 -7.73 -47.78 -9.78
C GLU A 12 -9.21 -47.41 -9.87
N ASP A 13 -9.74 -47.31 -11.09
CA ASP A 13 -11.14 -47.02 -11.32
C ASP A 13 -12.05 -48.05 -10.64
N LEU A 14 -12.98 -47.55 -9.82
CA LEU A 14 -13.97 -48.38 -9.16
C LEU A 14 -15.02 -48.84 -10.18
N THR A 15 -14.94 -50.10 -10.60
CA THR A 15 -15.86 -50.69 -11.59
C THR A 15 -17.16 -51.23 -10.99
N GLY A 16 -17.21 -51.42 -9.67
CA GLY A 16 -18.43 -51.84 -8.97
C GLY A 16 -18.24 -52.06 -7.47
N LEU A 17 -19.37 -52.16 -6.77
CA LEU A 17 -19.42 -52.51 -5.34
C LEU A 17 -20.28 -53.76 -5.15
N ARG A 18 -19.77 -54.73 -4.38
CA ARG A 18 -20.48 -55.98 -4.09
C ARG A 18 -20.59 -56.19 -2.59
N PHE A 19 -21.83 -56.30 -2.11
CA PHE A 19 -22.13 -56.66 -0.73
C PHE A 19 -22.40 -58.17 -0.62
N ARG A 20 -21.67 -58.88 0.25
CA ARG A 20 -21.83 -60.33 0.48
C ARG A 20 -22.05 -60.58 1.98
N PRO A 21 -23.29 -60.53 2.46
CA PRO A 21 -23.56 -60.93 3.83
C PRO A 21 -23.39 -62.44 3.97
N GLY A 22 -22.72 -62.90 5.02
CA GLY A 22 -22.50 -64.33 5.28
C GLY A 22 -23.76 -65.12 5.70
N GLY A 23 -24.95 -64.56 5.47
CA GLY A 23 -26.25 -65.09 5.87
C GLY A 23 -27.39 -64.18 5.40
N GLU A 24 -28.62 -64.51 5.79
CA GLU A 24 -29.81 -63.75 5.41
C GLU A 24 -29.86 -62.39 6.14
N VAL A 25 -30.04 -61.30 5.39
CA VAL A 25 -30.15 -59.95 5.93
C VAL A 25 -31.18 -59.15 5.16
N PHE A 26 -31.99 -58.39 5.89
CA PHE A 26 -32.90 -57.40 5.32
C PHE A 26 -32.19 -56.05 5.21
N VAL A 27 -32.17 -55.48 4.01
CA VAL A 27 -31.53 -54.19 3.72
C VAL A 27 -32.60 -53.13 3.48
N LYS A 28 -32.66 -52.12 4.35
CA LYS A 28 -33.61 -51.01 4.20
C LYS A 28 -33.20 -50.02 3.11
N SER A 29 -31.91 -49.66 3.06
CA SER A 29 -31.36 -48.73 2.08
C SER A 29 -29.84 -48.86 2.00
N ILE A 30 -29.29 -48.73 0.80
CA ILE A 30 -27.85 -48.54 0.57
C ILE A 30 -27.66 -47.12 0.02
N ARG A 31 -26.70 -46.39 0.59
CA ARG A 31 -26.30 -45.07 0.08
C ARG A 31 -24.82 -45.10 -0.23
N VAL A 32 -24.47 -44.74 -1.46
CA VAL A 32 -23.09 -44.60 -1.90
C VAL A 32 -22.79 -43.10 -1.98
N TYR A 33 -21.77 -42.67 -1.26
CA TYR A 33 -21.27 -41.31 -1.30
C TYR A 33 -19.92 -41.35 -2.01
N ARG A 34 -19.80 -40.66 -3.14
CA ARG A 34 -18.50 -40.35 -3.73
C ARG A 34 -17.99 -39.11 -3.02
N ASN A 35 -16.79 -39.15 -2.44
CA ASN A 35 -16.13 -37.92 -2.02
C ASN A 35 -15.98 -37.02 -3.25
N GLU A 36 -16.42 -35.77 -3.16
CA GLU A 36 -16.30 -34.81 -4.25
C GLU A 36 -14.84 -34.74 -4.72
N ALA A 37 -14.63 -34.50 -6.02
CA ALA A 37 -13.29 -34.28 -6.55
C ALA A 37 -12.58 -33.18 -5.73
N PRO A 38 -11.26 -33.29 -5.47
CA PRO A 38 -10.56 -32.30 -4.66
C PRO A 38 -10.83 -30.88 -5.17
N ALA A 39 -11.49 -30.07 -4.34
CA ALA A 39 -11.80 -28.70 -4.69
C ALA A 39 -10.57 -27.84 -4.41
N LYS A 40 -9.95 -27.28 -5.46
CA LYS A 40 -8.85 -26.32 -5.28
C LYS A 40 -9.36 -25.09 -4.53
N LEU A 41 -8.74 -24.82 -3.39
CA LEU A 41 -9.02 -23.64 -2.60
C LEU A 41 -8.22 -22.46 -3.13
N SER A 42 -8.87 -21.32 -3.28
CA SER A 42 -8.19 -20.05 -3.53
C SER A 42 -8.04 -19.28 -2.24
N PHE A 43 -6.92 -18.60 -2.09
CA PHE A 43 -6.64 -17.74 -0.94
C PHE A 43 -6.81 -16.26 -1.30
N GLU A 44 -6.97 -15.44 -0.26
CA GLU A 44 -6.98 -13.99 -0.26
C GLU A 44 -6.34 -13.48 1.03
N ASN A 45 -6.09 -12.16 1.12
CA ASN A 45 -5.61 -11.50 2.34
C ASN A 45 -4.40 -12.22 2.97
N ALA A 46 -3.41 -12.57 2.16
CA ALA A 46 -2.19 -13.18 2.66
C ALA A 46 -1.42 -12.17 3.55
N LEU A 47 -1.05 -12.60 4.75
CA LEU A 47 -0.27 -11.80 5.70
C LEU A 47 1.02 -12.53 6.04
N ALA A 48 2.07 -11.78 6.33
CA ALA A 48 3.31 -12.31 6.86
C ALA A 48 3.90 -11.37 7.91
N THR A 49 4.62 -11.93 8.87
CA THR A 49 5.37 -11.12 9.86
C THR A 49 6.53 -10.37 9.21
N PHE A 50 7.05 -10.88 8.10
CA PHE A 50 8.08 -10.22 7.30
C PHE A 50 7.99 -10.70 5.84
N SER A 51 8.39 -9.86 4.89
CA SER A 51 8.62 -10.24 3.50
C SER A 51 9.83 -9.51 2.97
N GLN A 52 10.72 -10.23 2.28
CA GLN A 52 11.81 -9.64 1.52
C GLN A 52 11.24 -8.74 0.41
N ASN A 53 11.94 -7.65 0.09
CA ASN A 53 11.57 -6.80 -1.03
C ASN A 53 11.53 -7.61 -2.35
N GLY A 54 10.44 -7.48 -3.11
CA GLY A 54 10.21 -8.24 -4.33
C GLY A 54 9.63 -9.65 -4.15
N TYR A 55 9.52 -10.16 -2.92
CA TYR A 55 8.95 -11.48 -2.60
C TYR A 55 7.83 -11.37 -1.54
N PRO A 56 6.75 -10.62 -1.82
CA PRO A 56 5.65 -10.45 -0.88
C PRO A 56 4.90 -11.76 -0.67
N VAL A 57 4.42 -12.02 0.55
CA VAL A 57 3.68 -13.25 0.87
C VAL A 57 2.49 -13.56 -0.06
N ALA A 58 1.85 -12.53 -0.62
CA ALA A 58 0.73 -12.69 -1.55
C ALA A 58 1.09 -13.45 -2.83
N SER A 59 2.33 -13.37 -3.30
CA SER A 59 2.75 -14.11 -4.50
C SER A 59 2.93 -15.61 -4.22
N ALA A 60 3.03 -16.05 -2.96
CA ALA A 60 3.08 -17.48 -2.65
C ALA A 60 1.76 -18.22 -2.94
N VAL A 61 0.66 -17.48 -3.12
CA VAL A 61 -0.69 -18.04 -3.36
C VAL A 61 -1.40 -17.42 -4.57
N ASP A 62 -0.66 -16.72 -5.44
CA ASP A 62 -1.22 -16.06 -6.63
C ASP A 62 -1.48 -17.04 -7.80
N GLY A 63 -1.05 -18.30 -7.65
CA GLY A 63 -1.20 -19.35 -8.65
C GLY A 63 -0.17 -19.29 -9.79
N LYS A 64 0.80 -18.37 -9.72
CA LYS A 64 1.91 -18.25 -10.65
C LYS A 64 3.12 -19.01 -10.11
N LEU A 65 3.93 -19.52 -11.03
CA LEU A 65 5.18 -20.20 -10.71
C LEU A 65 6.23 -19.60 -11.62
N ALA A 66 7.18 -18.89 -11.04
CA ALA A 66 8.28 -18.27 -11.77
C ALA A 66 9.59 -18.56 -11.06
N ALA A 67 10.66 -18.76 -11.83
CA ALA A 67 11.98 -19.12 -11.31
C ALA A 67 12.63 -17.99 -10.48
N ALA A 68 12.18 -16.74 -10.66
CA ALA A 68 12.61 -15.57 -9.90
C ALA A 68 11.46 -14.56 -9.76
N GLY A 69 11.50 -13.75 -8.71
CA GLY A 69 10.55 -12.65 -8.48
C GLY A 69 9.12 -13.07 -8.14
N ASN A 70 8.89 -14.34 -7.79
CA ASN A 70 7.60 -14.86 -7.36
C ASN A 70 7.78 -15.84 -6.19
N GLY A 71 6.79 -15.91 -5.30
CA GLY A 71 6.87 -16.60 -4.02
C GLY A 71 7.21 -15.68 -2.84
N TRP A 72 7.24 -16.27 -1.65
CA TRP A 72 7.54 -15.58 -0.40
C TRP A 72 8.97 -15.87 0.06
N ALA A 73 9.70 -14.82 0.44
CA ALA A 73 11.05 -14.93 0.98
C ALA A 73 11.24 -14.01 2.18
N ILE A 74 12.24 -14.31 3.00
CA ILE A 74 12.47 -13.66 4.31
C ILE A 74 13.84 -12.98 4.43
N ALA A 75 14.62 -12.86 3.36
CA ALA A 75 15.93 -12.23 3.48
C ALA A 75 15.83 -10.72 3.83
N PRO A 76 16.72 -10.19 4.69
CA PRO A 76 17.88 -10.85 5.31
C PRO A 76 17.57 -11.48 6.69
N GLN A 77 16.30 -11.63 7.07
CA GLN A 77 15.90 -12.10 8.40
C GLN A 77 15.88 -13.63 8.56
N MET A 78 16.83 -14.33 7.92
CA MET A 78 17.01 -15.77 8.10
C MET A 78 17.31 -16.12 9.57
N GLY A 79 16.94 -17.33 9.99
CA GLY A 79 17.17 -17.82 11.36
C GLY A 79 16.20 -17.28 12.41
N LYS A 80 15.32 -16.34 12.08
CA LYS A 80 14.23 -15.87 12.95
C LYS A 80 12.93 -16.64 12.66
N ALA A 81 12.06 -16.71 13.67
CA ALA A 81 10.72 -17.23 13.48
C ALA A 81 9.89 -16.26 12.63
N HIS A 82 9.33 -16.75 11.53
CA HIS A 82 8.41 -16.02 10.67
C HIS A 82 7.13 -16.83 10.45
N PHE A 83 6.04 -16.11 10.24
CA PHE A 83 4.73 -16.71 10.02
C PHE A 83 4.11 -16.11 8.76
N ALA A 84 3.39 -16.94 8.03
CA ALA A 84 2.51 -16.53 6.96
C ALA A 84 1.10 -17.08 7.24
N SER A 85 0.06 -16.28 6.99
CA SER A 85 -1.34 -16.70 7.06
C SER A 85 -2.02 -16.48 5.73
N PHE A 86 -2.84 -17.46 5.32
CA PHE A 86 -3.56 -17.43 4.06
C PHE A 86 -5.05 -17.66 4.35
N GLN A 87 -5.88 -16.64 4.13
CA GLN A 87 -7.32 -16.73 4.31
C GLN A 87 -7.94 -17.36 3.06
N THR A 88 -8.79 -18.38 3.20
CA THR A 88 -9.52 -18.93 2.04
C THR A 88 -10.51 -17.91 1.50
N LYS A 89 -10.82 -17.86 0.20
CA LYS A 89 -11.82 -16.92 -0.34
C LYS A 89 -13.26 -17.19 0.09
N ARG A 90 -13.55 -18.42 0.50
CA ARG A 90 -14.88 -18.87 0.94
C ARG A 90 -14.76 -19.68 2.20
N ASP A 91 -15.79 -19.62 3.03
CA ASP A 91 -15.89 -20.49 4.20
C ASP A 91 -16.10 -21.93 3.74
N LEU A 92 -15.47 -22.84 4.46
CA LEU A 92 -15.49 -24.26 4.13
C LEU A 92 -16.35 -24.97 5.15
N VAL A 93 -17.46 -25.51 4.69
CA VAL A 93 -18.36 -26.31 5.52
C VAL A 93 -18.04 -27.78 5.27
N PHE A 94 -17.47 -28.42 6.27
CA PHE A 94 -17.14 -29.83 6.23
C PHE A 94 -18.22 -30.63 6.95
N LYS A 95 -18.94 -31.50 6.24
CA LYS A 95 -20.00 -32.32 6.86
C LYS A 95 -19.45 -33.42 7.79
N ASN A 96 -18.16 -33.76 7.68
CA ASN A 96 -17.43 -34.77 8.46
C ASN A 96 -15.95 -34.36 8.56
N GLY A 97 -15.09 -35.24 9.10
CA GLY A 97 -13.63 -35.11 8.94
C GLY A 97 -13.24 -34.91 7.47
N SER A 98 -12.32 -33.98 7.24
CA SER A 98 -11.89 -33.58 5.88
C SER A 98 -10.39 -33.67 5.74
N GLU A 99 -9.95 -34.15 4.60
CA GLU A 99 -8.54 -34.21 4.24
C GLU A 99 -8.13 -32.89 3.57
N LEU A 100 -7.07 -32.27 4.10
CA LEU A 100 -6.49 -31.06 3.54
C LEU A 100 -5.11 -31.37 2.99
N THR A 101 -4.97 -31.27 1.68
CA THR A 101 -3.68 -31.43 1.00
C THR A 101 -3.01 -30.06 0.81
N PHE A 102 -1.81 -29.90 1.34
CA PHE A 102 -0.98 -28.72 1.16
C PHE A 102 0.20 -29.03 0.25
N THR A 103 0.36 -28.28 -0.83
CA THR A 103 1.50 -28.41 -1.74
C THR A 103 2.39 -27.18 -1.62
N LEU A 104 3.60 -27.37 -1.09
CA LEU A 104 4.60 -26.30 -0.97
C LEU A 104 5.58 -26.42 -2.15
N LYS A 105 5.51 -25.48 -3.08
CA LYS A 105 6.46 -25.39 -4.20
C LYS A 105 7.65 -24.53 -3.80
N GLN A 106 8.84 -25.13 -3.79
CA GLN A 106 10.08 -24.49 -3.33
C GLN A 106 11.10 -24.48 -4.47
N GLU A 107 10.73 -23.85 -5.57
CA GLU A 107 11.43 -23.95 -6.86
C GLU A 107 12.31 -22.72 -7.17
N PHE A 108 12.76 -22.02 -6.13
CA PHE A 108 13.66 -20.89 -6.32
C PHE A 108 14.98 -21.38 -6.94
N ASN A 109 15.48 -20.65 -7.94
CA ASN A 109 16.54 -21.09 -8.86
C ASN A 109 17.83 -21.60 -8.20
N SER A 110 18.20 -21.12 -7.01
CA SER A 110 19.41 -21.57 -6.30
C SER A 110 19.25 -22.91 -5.60
N GLY A 111 18.02 -23.39 -5.36
CA GLY A 111 17.74 -24.62 -4.61
C GLY A 111 18.11 -24.57 -3.12
N GLN A 112 18.65 -23.46 -2.62
CA GLN A 112 19.18 -23.35 -1.25
C GLN A 112 18.24 -22.70 -0.24
N HIS A 113 17.01 -22.34 -0.65
CA HIS A 113 16.08 -21.58 0.18
C HIS A 113 14.81 -22.36 0.56
N ALA A 114 14.92 -23.68 0.66
CA ALA A 114 13.83 -24.52 1.13
C ALA A 114 13.60 -24.37 2.65
N LEU A 115 12.33 -24.43 3.04
CA LEU A 115 11.85 -24.53 4.41
C LEU A 115 12.25 -25.89 4.99
N GLY A 116 13.24 -25.89 5.88
CA GLY A 116 13.69 -27.11 6.57
C GLY A 116 12.77 -27.53 7.71
N ARG A 117 12.37 -26.59 8.59
CA ARG A 117 11.52 -26.87 9.76
C ARG A 117 10.33 -25.93 9.78
N PHE A 118 9.16 -26.46 9.47
CA PHE A 118 7.91 -25.70 9.46
C PHE A 118 6.80 -26.45 10.18
N ARG A 119 5.72 -25.72 10.47
CA ARG A 119 4.47 -26.26 11.02
C ARG A 119 3.33 -25.67 10.22
N LEU A 120 2.35 -26.50 9.88
CA LEU A 120 1.08 -26.05 9.33
C LEU A 120 0.03 -26.07 10.43
N ALA A 121 -0.80 -25.05 10.45
CA ALA A 121 -1.95 -24.94 11.35
C ALA A 121 -3.13 -24.37 10.57
N VAL A 122 -4.34 -24.78 10.94
CA VAL A 122 -5.60 -24.31 10.36
C VAL A 122 -6.48 -23.74 11.47
N THR A 123 -7.35 -22.81 11.12
CA THR A 123 -8.25 -22.14 12.08
C THR A 123 -9.58 -21.83 11.40
N ASP A 124 -10.64 -21.79 12.21
CA ASP A 124 -11.99 -21.35 11.90
C ASP A 124 -12.30 -19.95 12.44
N ALA A 125 -11.26 -19.19 12.82
CA ALA A 125 -11.42 -17.83 13.31
C ALA A 125 -12.19 -16.95 12.29
N PRO A 126 -13.02 -16.02 12.77
CA PRO A 126 -13.78 -15.14 11.89
C PRO A 126 -12.85 -14.25 11.06
N ARG A 127 -13.29 -13.94 9.84
CA ARG A 127 -12.59 -13.02 8.94
C ARG A 127 -12.69 -11.57 9.43
N PRO A 128 -11.68 -10.72 9.15
CA PRO A 128 -10.42 -11.05 8.49
C PRO A 128 -9.45 -11.79 9.43
N ILE A 129 -8.76 -12.79 8.89
CA ILE A 129 -7.71 -13.50 9.65
C ILE A 129 -6.56 -12.52 9.93
N SER A 130 -6.13 -12.48 11.18
CA SER A 130 -4.96 -11.71 11.62
C SER A 130 -4.05 -12.57 12.50
N PHE A 131 -2.82 -12.12 12.75
CA PHE A 131 -1.93 -12.76 13.73
C PHE A 131 -2.36 -12.50 15.19
N GLY A 132 -3.52 -11.88 15.40
CA GLY A 132 -4.01 -11.47 16.70
C GLY A 132 -3.22 -10.29 17.26
N VAL A 133 -3.19 -10.20 18.58
CA VAL A 133 -2.48 -9.16 19.31
C VAL A 133 -1.01 -9.54 19.52
N SER A 134 -0.12 -8.53 19.53
CA SER A 134 1.31 -8.76 19.76
C SER A 134 1.57 -9.43 21.12
N PRO A 135 2.66 -10.20 21.29
CA PRO A 135 3.00 -10.83 22.58
C PRO A 135 3.04 -9.84 23.75
N GLU A 136 3.54 -8.62 23.50
CA GLU A 136 3.51 -7.53 24.47
C GLU A 136 2.09 -7.18 24.92
N THR A 137 1.17 -7.05 23.96
CA THR A 137 -0.23 -6.73 24.23
C THR A 137 -0.92 -7.90 24.95
N SER A 138 -0.63 -9.14 24.54
CA SER A 138 -1.09 -10.37 25.20
C SER A 138 -0.64 -10.44 26.66
N ALA A 139 0.61 -10.08 26.96
CA ALA A 139 1.13 -10.07 28.32
C ALA A 139 0.38 -9.09 29.23
N ILE A 140 -0.12 -7.98 28.69
CA ILE A 140 -0.94 -7.02 29.45
C ILE A 140 -2.29 -7.64 29.85
N PHE A 141 -2.85 -8.54 29.03
CA PHE A 141 -4.11 -9.22 29.37
C PHE A 141 -3.97 -10.18 30.56
N ALA A 142 -2.76 -10.69 30.83
CA ALA A 142 -2.48 -11.49 32.01
C ALA A 142 -2.45 -10.66 33.31
N VAL A 143 -2.34 -9.33 33.22
CA VAL A 143 -2.44 -8.43 34.37
C VAL A 143 -3.92 -8.09 34.63
N ALA A 144 -4.35 -8.26 35.89
CA ALA A 144 -5.69 -7.91 36.34
C ALA A 144 -6.06 -6.45 36.00
N LEU A 145 -7.31 -6.21 35.61
CA LEU A 145 -7.75 -4.95 35.01
C LEU A 145 -7.48 -3.72 35.89
N ASP A 146 -7.67 -3.87 37.19
CA ASP A 146 -7.44 -2.88 38.24
C ASP A 146 -5.95 -2.61 38.48
N LYS A 147 -5.08 -3.59 38.22
CA LYS A 147 -3.62 -3.50 38.40
C LYS A 147 -2.87 -2.99 37.17
N ARG A 148 -3.56 -2.72 36.06
CA ARG A 148 -2.92 -2.23 34.82
C ARG A 148 -2.43 -0.79 34.98
N THR A 149 -1.17 -0.54 34.65
CA THR A 149 -0.58 0.80 34.68
C THR A 149 -1.17 1.71 33.60
N PRO A 150 -1.07 3.05 33.74
CA PRO A 150 -1.52 3.98 32.70
C PRO A 150 -0.89 3.71 31.32
N GLN A 151 0.39 3.31 31.30
CA GLN A 151 1.11 2.96 30.07
C GLN A 151 0.53 1.69 29.41
N GLN A 152 0.22 0.67 30.21
CA GLN A 152 -0.42 -0.56 29.73
C GLN A 152 -1.82 -0.28 29.17
N LYS A 153 -2.63 0.54 29.86
CA LYS A 153 -3.95 0.97 29.37
C LYS A 153 -3.85 1.74 28.07
N LYS A 154 -2.88 2.66 27.95
CA LYS A 154 -2.62 3.40 26.71
C LYS A 154 -2.21 2.47 25.58
N LYS A 155 -1.29 1.53 25.81
CA LYS A 155 -0.88 0.53 24.81
C LYS A 155 -2.06 -0.30 24.30
N LEU A 156 -2.91 -0.82 25.19
CA LEU A 156 -4.12 -1.54 24.79
C LEU A 156 -5.05 -0.68 23.94
N SER A 157 -5.28 0.57 24.37
CA SER A 157 -6.08 1.53 23.62
C SER A 157 -5.50 1.72 22.21
N ASP A 158 -4.23 2.11 22.11
CA ASP A 158 -3.57 2.41 20.85
C ASP A 158 -3.52 1.19 19.91
N THR A 159 -3.28 -0.02 20.45
CA THR A 159 -3.38 -1.27 19.67
C THR A 159 -4.79 -1.43 19.09
N PHE A 160 -5.84 -1.30 19.90
CA PHE A 160 -7.22 -1.34 19.40
C PHE A 160 -7.46 -0.28 18.32
N LYS A 161 -6.98 0.96 18.54
CA LYS A 161 -7.16 2.05 17.58
C LYS A 161 -6.53 1.78 16.22
N ASN A 162 -5.40 1.07 16.20
CA ASN A 162 -4.60 0.88 15.00
C ASN A 162 -4.87 -0.46 14.30
N THR A 163 -5.61 -1.37 14.93
CA THR A 163 -5.88 -2.71 14.37
C THR A 163 -7.35 -2.92 14.01
N ASP A 164 -8.28 -2.19 14.64
CA ASP A 164 -9.71 -2.30 14.35
C ASP A 164 -10.05 -1.80 12.92
N PRO A 165 -10.57 -2.67 12.04
CA PRO A 165 -10.77 -2.33 10.62
C PRO A 165 -11.82 -1.23 10.42
N ASP A 166 -12.88 -1.21 11.23
CA ASP A 166 -13.92 -0.20 11.16
C ASP A 166 -13.39 1.17 11.55
N ARG A 167 -12.59 1.23 12.61
CA ARG A 167 -11.95 2.48 13.03
C ARG A 167 -10.92 2.97 12.02
N ILE A 168 -10.12 2.10 11.43
CA ILE A 168 -9.18 2.48 10.37
C ILE A 168 -9.95 3.08 9.18
N LYS A 169 -11.07 2.45 8.79
CA LYS A 169 -11.96 2.94 7.73
C LYS A 169 -12.54 4.31 8.06
N LEU A 170 -13.06 4.50 9.28
CA LEU A 170 -13.61 5.77 9.74
C LEU A 170 -12.56 6.87 9.83
N THR A 171 -11.34 6.54 10.27
CA THR A 171 -10.23 7.48 10.34
C THR A 171 -9.84 7.96 8.94
N LYS A 172 -9.71 7.04 7.97
CA LYS A 172 -9.47 7.40 6.56
C LYS A 172 -10.59 8.26 5.98
N ALA A 173 -11.86 7.94 6.28
CA ALA A 173 -13.00 8.74 5.84
C ALA A 173 -12.97 10.16 6.41
N LEU A 174 -12.61 10.29 7.69
CA LEU A 174 -12.47 11.57 8.38
C LEU A 174 -11.29 12.39 7.84
N GLU A 175 -10.14 11.75 7.58
CA GLU A 175 -9.01 12.42 6.93
C GLU A 175 -9.38 12.91 5.53
N GLN A 176 -10.10 12.11 4.76
CA GLN A 176 -10.59 12.51 3.44
C GLN A 176 -11.58 13.68 3.53
N ALA A 177 -12.49 13.66 4.50
CA ALA A 177 -13.46 14.73 4.74
C ALA A 177 -12.81 16.02 5.26
N ARG A 178 -11.65 15.93 5.93
CA ARG A 178 -10.86 17.08 6.40
C ARG A 178 -10.01 17.73 5.32
N LYS A 179 -9.84 17.10 4.15
CA LYS A 179 -9.11 17.73 3.05
C LYS A 179 -9.82 19.02 2.65
N PRO A 180 -9.09 20.13 2.48
CA PRO A 180 -9.69 21.36 2.02
C PRO A 180 -10.39 21.11 0.68
N LEU A 181 -11.54 21.74 0.50
CA LEU A 181 -12.24 21.72 -0.77
C LEU A 181 -11.29 22.25 -1.85
N PRO A 182 -11.26 21.63 -3.04
CA PRO A 182 -10.51 22.19 -4.15
C PRO A 182 -10.99 23.63 -4.43
N GLU A 183 -10.08 24.49 -4.86
CA GLU A 183 -10.44 25.86 -5.26
C GLU A 183 -11.53 25.82 -6.33
N ASP A 184 -12.57 26.64 -6.14
CA ASP A 184 -13.63 26.79 -7.15
C ASP A 184 -13.02 27.36 -8.44
N PRO A 185 -13.13 26.64 -9.58
CA PRO A 185 -12.61 27.11 -10.87
C PRO A 185 -13.09 28.51 -11.25
N LYS A 186 -14.34 28.89 -10.90
CA LYS A 186 -14.87 30.22 -11.16
C LYS A 186 -14.23 31.28 -10.26
N LEU A 187 -14.02 30.95 -8.99
CA LEU A 187 -13.34 31.86 -8.05
C LEU A 187 -11.93 32.17 -8.54
N LYS A 188 -11.19 31.14 -8.98
CA LYS A 188 -9.86 31.31 -9.58
C LYS A 188 -9.89 32.18 -10.84
N GLN A 189 -10.84 31.93 -11.75
CA GLN A 189 -11.02 32.78 -12.93
C GLN A 189 -11.31 34.25 -12.56
N PHE A 190 -12.09 34.50 -11.51
CA PHE A 190 -12.35 35.87 -11.06
C PHE A 190 -11.12 36.52 -10.42
N GLN A 191 -10.33 35.77 -9.65
CA GLN A 191 -9.06 36.24 -9.10
C GLN A 191 -8.07 36.60 -10.22
N ASP A 192 -7.99 35.75 -11.26
CA ASP A 192 -7.14 35.99 -12.44
C ASP A 192 -7.60 37.20 -13.24
N LYS A 193 -8.92 37.38 -13.42
CA LYS A 193 -9.47 38.59 -14.07
C LYS A 193 -9.20 39.85 -13.24
N LEU A 194 -9.32 39.75 -11.92
CA LEU A 194 -9.06 40.88 -11.02
C LEU A 194 -7.58 41.26 -11.01
N SER A 195 -6.67 40.28 -11.01
CA SER A 195 -5.23 40.54 -11.07
C SER A 195 -4.84 41.21 -12.39
N LEU A 196 -5.40 40.74 -13.51
CA LEU A 196 -5.24 41.38 -14.81
C LEU A 196 -5.77 42.82 -14.81
N ALA A 197 -6.99 43.05 -14.29
CA ALA A 197 -7.60 44.37 -14.25
C ALA A 197 -6.87 45.36 -13.32
N ARG A 198 -6.20 44.88 -12.27
CA ARG A 198 -5.36 45.69 -11.37
C ARG A 198 -4.01 46.05 -11.97
N THR A 199 -3.58 45.38 -13.03
CA THR A 199 -2.29 45.65 -13.66
C THR A 199 -2.35 47.02 -14.34
N PRO A 200 -1.47 47.98 -13.98
CA PRO A 200 -1.49 49.31 -14.59
C PRO A 200 -1.30 49.22 -16.10
N VAL A 201 -2.08 50.02 -16.84
CA VAL A 201 -1.94 50.11 -18.30
C VAL A 201 -0.52 50.61 -18.61
N PRO A 202 0.29 49.86 -19.36
CA PRO A 202 1.63 50.30 -19.71
C PRO A 202 1.54 51.54 -20.58
N LEU A 203 2.38 52.53 -20.30
CA LEU A 203 2.48 53.71 -21.15
C LEU A 203 2.97 53.29 -22.55
N PRO A 204 2.44 53.88 -23.63
CA PRO A 204 2.99 53.69 -24.96
C PRO A 204 4.50 53.97 -24.98
N PRO A 205 5.32 53.18 -25.69
CA PRO A 205 6.79 53.28 -25.64
C PRO A 205 7.32 54.70 -25.90
N ARG A 206 6.68 55.42 -26.84
CA ARG A 206 6.99 56.82 -27.14
C ARG A 206 6.75 57.75 -25.95
N ILE A 207 5.63 57.59 -25.25
CA ILE A 207 5.29 58.41 -24.07
C ILE A 207 6.20 58.07 -22.90
N ALA A 208 6.51 56.80 -22.69
CA ALA A 208 7.46 56.37 -21.67
C ALA A 208 8.86 56.96 -21.91
N ARG A 209 9.33 56.96 -23.18
CA ARG A 209 10.59 57.59 -23.58
C ARG A 209 10.56 59.10 -23.33
N LEU A 210 9.53 59.81 -23.79
CA LEU A 210 9.40 61.25 -23.60
C LEU A 210 9.35 61.65 -22.12
N ARG A 211 8.68 60.88 -21.26
CA ARG A 211 8.69 61.13 -19.80
C ARG A 211 10.08 60.93 -19.22
N ARG A 212 10.80 59.88 -19.62
CA ARG A 212 12.18 59.65 -19.18
C ARG A 212 13.10 60.79 -19.62
N ASP A 213 13.01 61.21 -20.88
CA ASP A 213 13.81 62.29 -21.44
C ASP A 213 13.51 63.63 -20.74
N LEU A 214 12.23 63.89 -20.41
CA LEU A 214 11.82 65.06 -19.63
C LEU A 214 12.42 65.05 -18.22
N GLU A 215 12.36 63.93 -17.50
CA GLU A 215 12.93 63.81 -16.16
C GLU A 215 14.47 63.96 -16.17
N LEU A 216 15.15 63.38 -17.16
CA LEU A 216 16.57 63.58 -17.38
C LEU A 216 16.90 65.06 -17.64
N SER A 217 16.12 65.71 -18.52
CA SER A 217 16.29 67.13 -18.85
C SER A 217 16.07 68.03 -17.62
N LYS A 218 15.04 67.78 -16.81
CA LYS A 218 14.84 68.49 -15.54
C LYS A 218 16.04 68.33 -14.61
N GLY A 219 16.58 67.12 -14.48
CA GLY A 219 17.77 66.85 -13.68
C GLY A 219 19.01 67.58 -14.20
N GLN A 220 19.19 67.65 -15.53
CA GLN A 220 20.26 68.40 -16.18
C GLN A 220 20.13 69.92 -15.95
N LEU A 221 18.91 70.45 -16.03
CA LEU A 221 18.62 71.88 -15.77
C LEU A 221 18.93 72.31 -14.35
N VAL A 222 18.82 71.42 -13.36
CA VAL A 222 19.24 71.67 -11.98
C VAL A 222 20.78 71.66 -11.87
N LYS A 223 21.46 70.84 -12.67
CA LYS A 223 22.92 70.60 -12.59
C LYS A 223 23.72 71.26 -13.73
N LYS A 224 23.36 72.49 -14.10
CA LYS A 224 23.92 73.20 -15.28
C LYS A 224 25.45 73.18 -15.36
N ARG A 225 26.15 73.39 -14.25
CA ARG A 225 27.62 73.41 -14.21
C ARG A 225 28.25 72.05 -14.51
N ILE A 226 27.67 70.98 -13.97
CA ILE A 226 28.16 69.61 -14.18
C ILE A 226 27.89 69.20 -15.63
N VAL A 227 26.70 69.51 -16.15
CA VAL A 227 26.35 69.22 -17.56
C VAL A 227 27.25 69.99 -18.52
N GLY A 228 27.45 71.30 -18.29
CA GLY A 228 28.36 72.10 -19.11
C GLY A 228 29.82 71.60 -19.04
N ALA A 229 30.29 71.15 -17.88
CA ALA A 229 31.60 70.53 -17.75
C ALA A 229 31.69 69.19 -18.49
N GLN A 230 30.62 68.38 -18.48
CA GLN A 230 30.53 67.13 -19.24
C GLN A 230 30.52 67.39 -20.76
N ASP A 231 29.79 68.40 -21.23
CA ASP A 231 29.75 68.79 -22.63
C ASP A 231 31.12 69.30 -23.11
N LEU A 232 31.79 70.14 -22.30
CA LEU A 232 33.15 70.59 -22.58
C LEU A 232 34.14 69.43 -22.60
N ALA A 233 34.07 68.51 -21.62
CA ALA A 233 34.92 67.34 -21.58
C ALA A 233 34.68 66.43 -22.80
N TRP A 234 33.42 66.21 -23.19
CA TRP A 234 33.07 65.45 -24.39
C TRP A 234 33.62 66.10 -25.66
N ALA A 235 33.48 67.42 -25.79
CA ALA A 235 34.03 68.16 -26.92
C ALA A 235 35.56 68.03 -27.00
N ILE A 236 36.26 68.20 -25.87
CA ILE A 236 37.72 68.09 -25.80
C ILE A 236 38.19 66.68 -26.15
N ILE A 237 37.58 65.65 -25.55
CA ILE A 237 37.94 64.25 -25.77
C ILE A 237 37.75 63.83 -27.23
N ASN A 238 36.75 64.39 -27.93
CA ASN A 238 36.48 64.09 -29.34
C ASN A 238 37.22 65.00 -30.33
N THR A 239 38.18 65.81 -29.87
CA THR A 239 39.06 66.55 -30.77
C THR A 239 40.29 65.72 -31.18
N PRO A 240 40.78 65.86 -32.43
CA PRO A 240 42.02 65.21 -32.86
C PRO A 240 43.23 65.55 -31.97
N ALA A 241 43.29 66.79 -31.47
CA ALA A 241 44.38 67.25 -30.60
C ALA A 241 44.50 66.47 -29.28
N PHE A 242 43.38 65.98 -28.73
CA PHE A 242 43.37 65.14 -27.53
C PHE A 242 43.60 63.66 -27.87
N LEU A 243 42.99 63.15 -28.94
CA LEU A 243 43.06 61.74 -29.35
C LEU A 243 44.44 61.30 -29.88
N PHE A 244 45.23 62.23 -30.42
CA PHE A 244 46.51 61.94 -31.07
C PHE A 244 47.72 62.58 -30.37
N ASN A 245 47.58 62.96 -29.09
CA ASN A 245 48.67 63.52 -28.30
C ASN A 245 49.73 62.42 -28.00
N ARG A 246 50.87 62.45 -28.70
CA ARG A 246 52.10 61.68 -28.38
C ARG A 246 53.10 62.59 -27.70
#